data_AF-A0A8S3DKD2-F1
#
_entry.id   AF-A0A8S3DKD2-F1
#
_cell.length_a   1.000
_cell.length_b   1.000
_cell.length_c   1.000
_cell.angle_alpha   90.00
_cell.angle_beta   90.00
_cell.angle_gamma   90.00
#
_symmetry.space_group_name_H-M   'P 1'
#
loop_
_entity.id
_entity.type
_entity.pdbx_description
1 polymer ?
#
loop_
_entity_poly.entity_id
_entity_poly.type
_entity_poly.pdbx_seq_one_letter_code
_entity_poly.pdbx_strand_id
1 'polypeptide(L)' 'MVIILKRDFEKHRQRQVIFIIATNKGERGTDIYVDPEVNKQGGLHVILNYPPENVRVEEQVFGRTARNGAVGTGQFI' A
#
# COMPACT_ATOMS: atom_id res chain seq x y z
N MET A 1 10.91 1.96 -6.79
CA MET A 1 10.60 2.28 -5.38
C MET A 1 9.09 2.17 -5.21
N VAL A 2 8.62 1.38 -4.26
CA VAL A 2 7.18 1.22 -3.99
C VAL A 2 6.88 2.05 -2.77
N ILE A 3 5.93 2.98 -2.89
CA ILE A 3 5.46 3.77 -1.74
C ILE A 3 4.10 3.23 -1.36
N ILE A 4 3.99 2.73 -0.14
CA ILE A 4 2.74 2.24 0.43
C ILE A 4 2.27 3.27 1.45
N LEU A 5 1.02 3.74 1.30
CA LEU A 5 0.41 4.73 2.16
C LEU A 5 -0.69 4.10 3.01
N LYS A 6 -0.58 4.27 4.33
CA LYS A 6 -1.63 3.96 5.31
C LYS A 6 -2.08 5.26 5.97
N ARG A 7 -3.38 5.57 5.89
CA ARG A 7 -3.99 6.72 6.58
C ARG A 7 -4.72 6.26 7.84
N ASP A 8 -4.15 6.49 9.02
CA ASP A 8 -4.86 6.31 10.29
C ASP A 8 -5.53 7.64 10.70
N PHE A 9 -6.79 7.58 11.13
CA PHE A 9 -7.54 8.77 11.55
C PHE A 9 -8.17 8.54 12.92
N GLU A 10 -7.50 9.02 13.98
CA GLU A 10 -8.16 9.21 15.28
C GLU A 10 -8.64 10.66 15.40
N LYS A 11 -9.91 10.84 15.77
CA LYS A 11 -10.61 12.14 15.81
C LYS A 11 -10.03 13.18 16.80
N HIS A 12 -9.06 12.82 17.64
CA HIS A 12 -8.49 13.70 18.67
C HIS A 12 -6.95 13.73 18.74
N ARG A 13 -6.25 13.02 17.85
CA ARG A 13 -4.78 12.95 17.85
C ARG A 13 -4.29 13.16 16.41
N GLN A 14 -3.21 13.92 16.22
CA GLN A 14 -2.63 14.29 14.93
C GLN A 14 -2.75 13.17 13.87
N ARG A 15 -3.21 13.52 12.66
CA ARG A 15 -3.28 12.61 11.51
C ARG A 15 -1.92 11.93 11.29
N GLN A 16 -1.80 10.66 11.67
CA GLN A 16 -0.60 9.87 11.41
C GLN A 16 -0.79 9.14 10.08
N VAL A 17 0.07 9.48 9.12
CA VAL A 17 0.15 8.77 7.84
C VAL A 17 1.45 7.99 7.86
N ILE A 18 1.34 6.66 7.75
CA ILE A 18 2.52 5.80 7.68
C ILE A 18 2.87 5.63 6.20
N PHE A 19 4.12 5.97 5.88
CA PHE A 19 4.73 5.76 4.57
C PHE A 19 5.73 4.61 4.69
N ILE A 20 5.56 3.59 3.86
CA ILE A 20 6.54 2.50 3.72
C ILE A 20 7.17 2.64 2.35
N ILE A 21 8.50 2.74 2.30
CA ILE A 21 9.28 2.86 1.07
C ILE A 21 10.04 1.56 0.87
N ALA A 22 9.67 0.80 -0.15
CA ALA A 22 10.35 -0.43 -0.53
C ALA A 22 11.12 -0.28 -1.84
N THR A 23 12.28 -0.94 -1.94
CA THR A 23 12.97 -1.16 -3.22
C THR A 23 12.46 -2.44 -3.88
N ASN A 24 12.87 -2.72 -5.12
CA ASN A 24 12.35 -3.85 -5.91
C ASN A 24 12.48 -5.25 -5.21
N LYS A 25 13.31 -5.37 -4.17
CA LYS A 25 13.46 -6.59 -3.35
C LYS A 25 12.96 -6.47 -1.90
N GLY A 26 12.52 -5.29 -1.48
CA GLY A 26 12.06 -5.08 -0.11
C GLY A 26 10.74 -5.80 0.18
N GLU A 27 10.64 -6.42 1.36
CA GLU A 27 9.37 -6.85 1.98
C GLU A 27 8.55 -7.92 1.24
N ARG A 28 9.18 -8.74 0.41
CA ARG A 28 8.50 -9.89 -0.22
C ARG A 28 8.02 -10.90 0.84
N GLY A 29 6.76 -11.29 0.76
CA GLY A 29 6.20 -12.38 1.57
C GLY A 29 5.61 -11.98 2.93
N THR A 30 5.72 -10.71 3.33
CA THR A 30 5.04 -10.20 4.54
C THR A 30 3.72 -9.54 4.17
N ASP A 31 2.67 -9.85 4.93
CA ASP A 31 1.37 -9.20 4.82
C ASP A 31 1.39 -7.85 5.54
N ILE A 32 0.91 -6.81 4.86
CA ILE A 32 0.81 -5.47 5.43
C ILE A 32 -0.49 -5.41 6.22
N TYR A 33 -0.38 -5.34 7.54
CA TYR A 33 -1.55 -5.16 8.40
C TYR A 33 -2.13 -3.76 8.19
N VAL A 34 -3.41 -3.70 7.84
CA VAL A 34 -4.16 -2.45 7.65
C VAL A 34 -5.20 -2.39 8.75
N ASP A 35 -5.19 -1.29 9.51
CA ASP A 35 -6.17 -1.09 10.58
C ASP A 35 -7.59 -1.00 9.99
N PRO A 36 -8.61 -1.58 10.64
CA PRO A 36 -10.00 -1.47 10.20
C PRO A 36 -10.47 -0.03 9.93
N GLU A 37 -9.98 0.96 10.68
CA GLU A 37 -10.32 2.37 10.44
C GLU A 37 -9.74 2.90 9.13
N VAL A 38 -8.55 2.44 8.72
CA VAL A 38 -7.98 2.78 7.39
C VAL A 38 -8.80 2.15 6.28
N ASN A 39 -9.23 0.89 6.46
CA ASN A 39 -10.09 0.22 5.49
C ASN A 39 -11.41 0.96 5.30
N LYS A 40 -11.99 1.54 6.36
CA LYS A 40 -13.18 2.41 6.22
C LYS A 40 -12.91 3.70 5.42
N GLN A 41 -11.65 4.10 5.26
CA GLN A 41 -11.22 5.32 4.58
C GLN A 41 -10.62 5.11 3.20
N GLY A 42 -10.77 3.91 2.62
CA GLY A 42 -10.26 3.57 1.29
C GLY A 42 -9.06 2.64 1.29
N GLY A 43 -8.58 2.25 2.48
CA GLY A 43 -7.61 1.17 2.65
C GLY A 43 -6.19 1.54 2.25
N LEU A 44 -5.40 0.51 1.92
CA LEU A 44 -4.00 0.65 1.55
C LEU A 44 -3.87 1.25 0.15
N HIS A 45 -3.05 2.29 0.00
CA HIS A 45 -2.71 2.82 -1.32
C HIS A 45 -1.29 2.45 -1.71
N VAL A 46 -1.11 1.91 -2.91
CA VAL A 46 0.18 1.46 -3.41
C VAL A 46 0.57 2.27 -4.64
N ILE A 47 1.79 2.81 -4.64
CA ILE A 47 2.34 3.58 -5.75
C ILE A 47 3.55 2.85 -6.31
N LEU A 48 3.54 2.60 -7.61
CA LEU A 48 4.68 2.14 -8.39
C LEU A 48 5.24 3.34 -9.18
N ASN A 49 6.49 3.72 -8.89
CA ASN A 49 7.10 4.95 -9.40
C ASN A 49 8.11 4.76 -10.53
N TYR A 50 8.13 3.57 -11.13
CA TYR A 50 9.07 3.22 -12.20
C TYR A 50 8.50 2.05 -13.01
N PRO A 51 8.78 2.00 -14.33
CA PRO A 51 8.39 0.86 -15.15
C PRO A 51 9.25 -0.36 -14.80
N PRO A 52 8.66 -1.47 -14.32
CA PRO A 52 9.40 -2.70 -14.10
C PRO A 52 9.71 -3.40 -15.44
N GLU A 53 10.81 -4.14 -15.50
CA GLU A 53 11.17 -4.95 -16.68
C GLU A 53 10.19 -6.09 -16.97
N ASN A 54 9.37 -6.46 -15.98
CA ASN A 54 8.43 -7.57 -16.08
C ASN A 54 7.08 -7.20 -15.44
N VAL A 55 5.98 -7.41 -16.17
CA VAL A 55 4.60 -7.22 -15.71
C VAL A 55 4.32 -7.95 -14.39
N ARG A 56 4.96 -9.10 -14.17
CA ARG A 56 4.85 -9.85 -12.91
C ARG A 56 5.23 -9.01 -11.69
N VAL A 57 6.18 -8.08 -11.82
CA VAL A 57 6.58 -7.20 -10.71
C VAL A 57 5.50 -6.17 -10.43
N GLU A 58 4.90 -5.60 -11.48
CA GLU A 58 3.77 -4.68 -11.39
C GLU A 58 2.57 -5.34 -10.68
N GLU A 59 2.18 -6.54 -11.12
CA GLU A 59 1.11 -7.32 -10.50
C GLU A 59 1.39 -7.65 -9.03
N GLN A 60 2.64 -7.97 -8.68
CA GLN A 60 3.02 -8.22 -7.28
C GLN A 60 2.92 -6.98 -6.41
N VAL A 61 3.25 -5.81 -6.96
CA VAL A 61 3.15 -4.53 -6.26
C VAL A 61 1.68 -4.19 -6.04
N PHE A 62 0.85 -4.20 -7.08
CA PHE A 62 -0.57 -3.91 -6.93
C PHE A 62 -1.32 -4.97 -6.11
N GLY A 63 -0.88 -6.23 -6.14
CA GLY A 63 -1.40 -7.29 -5.28
C GLY A 63 -1.12 -7.10 -3.78
N ARG A 64 -0.35 -6.07 -3.38
CA ARG A 64 -0.18 -5.73 -1.96
C ARG A 64 -1.39 -5.03 -1.35
N THR A 65 -2.24 -4.41 -2.16
CA THR A 65 -3.48 -3.77 -1.69
C THR A 65 -4.70 -4.68 -1.85
N ALA A 66 -5.83 -4.27 -1.26
CA ALA A 66 -7.15 -4.91 -1.41
C ALA A 66 -7.19 -6.42 -1.10
N ARG A 67 -6.29 -6.92 -0.24
CA ARG A 67 -6.21 -8.35 0.09
C ARG A 67 -7.43 -8.79 0.91
N ASN A 68 -7.87 -10.03 0.69
CA ASN A 68 -9.01 -10.64 1.38
C ASN A 68 -10.32 -9.83 1.27
N GLY A 69 -10.53 -9.14 0.14
CA GLY A 69 -11.73 -8.33 -0.08
C GLY A 69 -11.73 -6.96 0.62
N ALA A 70 -10.60 -6.55 1.19
CA ALA A 70 -10.43 -5.18 1.68
C ALA A 70 -10.49 -4.17 0.53
N VAL A 71 -10.85 -2.92 0.84
CA VAL A 71 -10.71 -1.82 -0.13
C VAL A 71 -9.25 -1.40 -0.24
N GLY A 72 -8.89 -0.83 -1.39
CA GLY A 72 -7.53 -0.43 -1.66
C GLY A 72 -7.39 0.18 -3.04
N THR A 73 -6.29 0.87 -3.27
CA THR A 73 -6.02 1.53 -4.56
C THR A 73 -4.55 1.34 -4.97
N GLY A 74 -4.34 1.29 -6.28
CA GLY A 74 -3.01 1.20 -6.89
C GLY A 74 -2.86 2.31 -7.92
N GLN A 75 -1.69 2.93 -7.98
CA GLN A 75 -1.37 3.93 -9.00
C GLN A 75 0.04 3.69 -9.56
N PHE A 76 0.15 3.80 -10.88
CA PHE A 76 1.42 3.91 -11.59
C PHE A 76 1.69 5.40 -11.88
N ILE A 77 2.87 5.90 -11.53
CA ILE A 77 3.29 7.31 -11.72
C ILE A 77 4.65 7.34 -12.40
#